data_AF-A0A947E2C3-F1
#
_entry.id   AF-A0A947E2C3-F1
#
_cell.length_a   1.000
_cell.length_b   1.000
_cell.length_c   1.000
_cell.angle_alpha   90.00
_cell.angle_beta   90.00
_cell.angle_gamma   90.00
#
_symmetry.space_group_name_H-M   'P 1'
#
loop_
_entity.id
_entity.type
_entity.pdbx_description
1 polymer ?
#
loop_
_entity_poly.entity_id
_entity_poly.type
_entity_poly.pdbx_seq_one_letter_code
_entity_poly.pdbx_strand_id
1 'polypeptide(L)' 'EHFFTYLRDSFDALYAEGDTTPKMMSIGMHCRLLGKPGRIASLQRFLDHVLAHNKVWVCRRIDIARHWKQHFPAPT' A
#
# COMPACT_ATOMS: atom_id res chain seq x y z
N GLU A 1 -16.21 -1.89 7.97
CA GLU A 1 -15.28 -2.69 8.77
C GLU A 1 -14.45 -3.64 7.91
N HIS A 2 -15.09 -4.54 7.14
CA HIS A 2 -14.39 -5.52 6.28
C HIS A 2 -13.25 -4.95 5.41
N PHE A 3 -13.41 -3.77 4.80
CA PHE A 3 -12.36 -3.19 3.94
C PHE A 3 -11.13 -2.76 4.73
N PHE A 4 -11.30 -2.06 5.86
CA PHE A 4 -10.17 -1.66 6.70
C PHE A 4 -9.43 -2.87 7.25
N THR A 5 -10.16 -3.84 7.83
CA THR A 5 -9.57 -5.07 8.39
C THR A 5 -8.75 -5.80 7.33
N TYR A 6 -9.30 -5.99 6.13
CA TYR A 6 -8.59 -6.65 5.04
C TYR A 6 -7.31 -5.92 4.62
N LEU A 7 -7.36 -4.58 4.49
CA LEU A 7 -6.19 -3.79 4.15
C LEU A 7 -5.13 -3.81 5.24
N ARG A 8 -5.54 -3.66 6.51
CA ARG A 8 -4.66 -3.73 7.68
C ARG A 8 -3.95 -5.08 7.74
N ASP A 9 -4.70 -6.18 7.67
CA ASP A 9 -4.12 -7.52 7.81
C ASP A 9 -3.15 -7.84 6.64
N SER A 10 -3.48 -7.38 5.43
CA SER A 10 -2.58 -7.49 4.27
C SER A 10 -1.31 -6.65 4.46
N PHE A 11 -1.44 -5.43 4.99
CA PHE A 11 -0.31 -4.57 5.28
C PHE A 11 0.58 -5.16 6.37
N ASP A 12 0.00 -5.60 7.50
CA ASP A 12 0.74 -6.14 8.64
C ASP A 12 1.55 -7.37 8.25
N ALA A 13 0.98 -8.26 7.42
CA ALA A 13 1.69 -9.42 6.88
C ALA A 13 2.89 -9.01 6.00
N LEU A 14 2.67 -8.11 5.03
CA LEU A 14 3.74 -7.63 4.15
C LEU A 14 4.80 -6.80 4.88
N TYR A 15 4.40 -6.07 5.92
CA TYR A 15 5.29 -5.28 6.75
C TYR A 15 6.20 -6.19 7.58
N ALA A 16 5.66 -7.25 8.17
CA ALA A 16 6.45 -8.28 8.87
C ALA A 16 7.41 -9.03 7.93
N GLU A 17 6.96 -9.41 6.73
CA GLU A 17 7.85 -9.99 5.71
C GLU A 17 8.97 -9.02 5.27
N GLY A 18 8.70 -7.71 5.35
CA GLY A 18 9.59 -6.63 4.95
C GLY A 18 10.87 -6.49 5.78
N ASP A 19 10.93 -7.08 6.97
CA ASP A 19 12.17 -7.15 7.76
C ASP A 19 13.28 -7.91 7.04
N THR A 20 12.91 -8.84 6.15
CA THR A 20 13.88 -9.61 5.35
C THR A 20 13.74 -9.33 3.86
N THR A 21 12.51 -9.32 3.34
CA THR A 21 12.25 -9.24 1.90
C THR A 21 11.05 -8.33 1.63
N PRO A 22 11.27 -7.00 1.53
CA PRO A 22 10.20 -6.04 1.23
C PRO A 22 9.37 -6.40 -0.01
N LYS A 23 8.07 -6.09 0.06
CA LYS A 23 7.09 -6.32 -1.00
C LYS A 23 6.27 -5.04 -1.25
N MET A 24 5.49 -5.05 -2.33
CA MET A 24 4.57 -3.96 -2.66
C MET A 24 3.11 -4.37 -2.42
N MET A 25 2.28 -3.40 -2.02
CA MET A 25 0.84 -3.54 -1.90
C MET A 25 0.14 -2.57 -2.86
N SER A 26 -0.89 -3.02 -3.57
CA SER A 26 -1.75 -2.17 -4.40
C SER A 26 -3.14 -2.08 -3.82
N ILE A 27 -3.73 -0.87 -3.84
CA ILE A 27 -5.08 -0.62 -3.30
C ILE A 27 -5.95 -0.08 -4.42
N GLY A 28 -6.92 -0.88 -4.85
CA GLY A 28 -7.88 -0.50 -5.87
C GLY A 28 -8.95 0.44 -5.32
N MET A 29 -9.08 1.63 -5.91
CA MET A 29 -10.06 2.63 -5.52
C MET A 29 -10.93 3.03 -6.70
N HIS A 30 -12.22 3.24 -6.44
CA HIS A 30 -13.17 3.74 -7.43
C HIS A 30 -14.02 4.85 -6.81
N CYS A 31 -14.11 6.01 -7.47
CA CYS A 31 -14.83 7.19 -6.98
C CYS A 31 -16.27 6.85 -6.54
N ARG A 32 -17.01 6.11 -7.39
CA ARG A 32 -18.40 5.71 -7.15
C ARG A 32 -18.62 4.69 -6.02
N LEU A 33 -17.54 4.06 -5.54
CA LEU A 33 -17.60 3.05 -4.47
C LEU A 33 -17.03 3.60 -3.18
N LEU A 34 -15.74 3.94 -3.17
CA LEU A 34 -15.02 4.33 -1.96
C LEU A 34 -15.34 5.76 -1.53
N GLY A 35 -15.76 6.63 -2.45
CA GLY A 35 -16.14 8.01 -2.15
C GLY A 35 -17.45 8.18 -1.38
N LYS A 36 -18.21 7.09 -1.16
CA LYS A 36 -19.43 7.15 -0.34
C LYS A 36 -19.06 7.45 1.12
N PRO A 37 -19.79 8.34 1.83
CA PRO A 37 -19.49 8.68 3.23
C PRO A 37 -19.35 7.46 4.15
N GLY A 38 -20.19 6.43 3.97
CA GLY A 38 -20.12 5.19 4.75
C GLY A 38 -18.93 4.27 4.42
N ARG A 39 -18.09 4.60 3.42
CA ARG A 39 -16.93 3.78 3.00
C ARG A 39 -15.60 4.53 3.10
N ILE A 40 -15.58 5.84 2.87
CA ILE A 40 -14.34 6.62 2.85
C ILE A 40 -13.59 6.60 4.18
N ALA A 41 -14.32 6.50 5.31
CA ALA A 41 -13.73 6.40 6.64
C ALA A 41 -12.82 5.17 6.82
N SER A 42 -13.07 4.08 6.08
CA SER A 42 -12.19 2.89 6.12
C SER A 42 -10.84 3.16 5.45
N LEU A 43 -10.81 3.99 4.40
CA LEU A 43 -9.56 4.42 3.77
C LEU A 43 -8.77 5.33 4.71
N GLN A 44 -9.43 6.31 5.33
CA GLN A 44 -8.78 7.22 6.28
C GLN A 44 -8.09 6.46 7.42
N ARG A 45 -8.82 5.54 8.08
CA ARG A 45 -8.26 4.68 9.14
C ARG A 45 -7.07 3.86 8.67
N PHE A 46 -7.10 3.37 7.43
CA PHE A 46 -5.99 2.62 6.87
C PHE A 46 -4.77 3.52 6.61
N LEU A 47 -4.96 4.74 6.12
CA LEU A 47 -3.88 5.71 5.96
C LEU A 47 -3.27 6.08 7.31
N ASP A 48 -4.09 6.29 8.35
CA ASP A 48 -3.60 6.54 9.71
C ASP A 48 -2.75 5.36 10.23
N HIS A 49 -3.20 4.12 10.00
CA HIS A 49 -2.44 2.90 10.35
C HIS A 49 -1.09 2.86 9.62
N VAL A 50 -1.07 3.08 8.31
CA VAL A 50 0.15 3.06 7.51
C VAL A 50 1.13 4.15 7.94
N LEU A 51 0.65 5.38 8.18
CA LEU A 51 1.49 6.52 8.57
C LEU A 51 2.06 6.40 9.99
N ALA A 52 1.48 5.54 10.84
CA ALA A 52 2.03 5.21 12.15
C ALA A 52 3.25 4.27 12.09
N HIS A 53 3.53 3.66 10.94
CA HIS A 53 4.65 2.74 10.75
C HIS A 53 5.83 3.44 10.06
N ASN A 54 7.05 3.13 10.49
CA ASN A 54 8.26 3.63 9.86
C ASN A 54 8.56 2.85 8.57
N LYS A 55 9.44 3.40 7.72
CA LYS A 55 9.96 2.71 6.51
C LYS A 55 8.89 2.26 5.49
N VAL A 56 7.73 2.93 5.46
CA VAL A 56 6.73 2.70 4.42
C VAL A 56 6.92 3.69 3.26
N TRP A 57 6.94 3.18 2.03
CA TRP A 57 7.02 4.00 0.81
C TRP A 57 5.66 4.12 0.12
N VAL A 58 4.92 5.19 0.43
CA VAL A 58 3.70 5.55 -0.29
C VAL A 58 4.10 6.28 -1.58
N CYS A 59 3.88 5.63 -2.73
CA CYS A 59 4.42 6.11 -4.00
C CYS A 59 3.48 5.91 -5.18
N ARG A 60 3.76 6.62 -6.28
CA ARG A 60 3.06 6.40 -7.55
C ARG A 60 3.69 5.21 -8.27
N ARG A 61 2.90 4.51 -9.09
CA ARG A 61 3.39 3.36 -9.87
C ARG A 61 4.58 3.70 -10.78
N ILE A 62 4.67 4.94 -11.29
CA ILE A 62 5.80 5.40 -12.10
C ILE A 62 7.11 5.50 -11.29
N ASP A 63 7.02 5.81 -10.00
CA ASP A 63 8.20 5.93 -9.15
C ASP A 63 8.76 4.53 -8.84
N ILE A 64 7.89 3.52 -8.65
CA ILE A 64 8.28 2.10 -8.57
C ILE A 64 8.98 1.67 -9.87
N ALA A 65 8.41 1.98 -11.04
CA ALA A 65 9.00 1.60 -12.32
C ALA A 65 10.41 2.20 -12.51
N ARG A 66 10.60 3.49 -12.13
CA ARG A 66 11.89 4.16 -12.17
C ARG A 66 12.89 3.53 -11.20
N HIS A 67 12.46 3.28 -9.96
CA HIS A 67 13.27 2.59 -8.94
C HIS A 67 13.73 1.22 -9.46
N TRP A 68 12.81 0.44 -10.04
CA TRP A 68 13.12 -0.89 -10.58
C TRP A 68 14.14 -0.83 -11.71
N LYS A 69 13.91 0.06 -12.69
CA LYS A 69 14.84 0.24 -13.82
C LYS A 69 16.26 0.61 -13.36
N GLN A 70 16.37 1.39 -12.28
CA GLN A 70 17.66 1.86 -11.75
C GLN A 70 18.40 0.77 -10.95
N HIS A 71 17.70 -0.02 -10.15
CA HIS A 71 18.34 -0.98 -9.22
C HIS A 71 18.36 -2.42 -9.75
N PHE A 72 17.48 -2.74 -10.69
CA PHE A 72 17.33 -4.07 -11.29
C PHE A 72 17.27 -3.94 -12.83
N PRO A 73 18.37 -3.51 -13.48
CA PRO A 73 18.40 -3.37 -14.93
C PRO A 73 18.19 -4.71 -15.64
N ALA A 74 17.55 -4.68 -16.80
CA ALA A 74 17.39 -5.88 -17.61
C ALA A 74 18.77 -6.43 -18.04
N PRO A 75 18.97 -7.75 -18.02
CA PRO A 75 20.18 -8.35 -18.59
C PRO A 75 20.34 -7.95 -20.05
N THR A 76 21.58 -7.65 -20.44
CA THR A 76 21.98 -7.42 -21.84
C THR A 76 22.12 -8.73 -22.59
#